data_AF-A0AAV3XGF8-F1
#
_entry.id   AF-A0AAV3XGF8-F1
#
_cell.length_a   1.000
_cell.length_b   1.000
_cell.length_c   1.000
_cell.angle_alpha   90.00
_cell.angle_beta   90.00
_cell.angle_gamma   90.00
#
_symmetry.space_group_name_H-M   'P 1'
#
loop_
_entity.id
_entity.type
_entity.pdbx_description
1 polymer ?
#
loop_
_entity_poly.entity_id
_entity_poly.type
_entity_poly.pdbx_seq_one_letter_code
_entity_poly.pdbx_strand_id
1 'polypeptide(L)'
;MLLLPHPQGCGYTTTACLRRLKNVYMNHATTPAQAGILGFDPGRDKCGIAVMGADRQLYYHEVIPAEVALATISRLRQKYPISVLVMGDQTTAKAWKRQLEQDLPEPPPIILVDERYSTLEARDRYWQMYPPSGLSRLVPKGMRPLPRPVDDIVAILLIERYLSRA
;
A
#
# COMPACT_ATOMS: atom_id res chain seq x y z
N MET A 1 32.33 -51.10 -13.26
CA MET A 1 32.56 -50.74 -14.68
C MET A 1 31.79 -49.44 -14.94
N LEU A 2 32.40 -48.31 -14.56
CA LEU A 2 32.78 -47.17 -15.42
C LEU A 2 31.59 -46.59 -16.24
N LEU A 3 30.98 -45.48 -15.82
CA LEU A 3 31.38 -44.06 -15.95
C LEU A 3 31.02 -43.44 -17.31
N LEU A 4 29.97 -42.60 -17.27
CA LEU A 4 29.59 -41.40 -18.07
C LEU A 4 29.84 -41.35 -19.59
N PRO A 5 28.96 -40.60 -20.28
CA PRO A 5 29.50 -39.43 -20.95
C PRO A 5 28.80 -38.12 -20.55
N HIS A 6 29.60 -37.08 -20.36
CA HIS A 6 29.17 -35.68 -20.53
C HIS A 6 28.92 -35.40 -22.01
N PRO A 7 27.90 -34.59 -22.33
CA PRO A 7 27.98 -33.66 -23.44
C PRO A 7 28.13 -32.25 -22.89
N GLN A 8 29.26 -31.64 -23.24
CA GLN A 8 29.47 -30.21 -23.20
C GLN A 8 28.53 -29.52 -24.19
N GLY A 9 28.05 -28.34 -23.79
CA GLY A 9 28.06 -27.15 -24.64
C GLY A 9 27.09 -27.06 -25.84
N CYS A 10 26.45 -25.90 -25.88
CA CYS A 10 26.02 -25.16 -27.07
C CYS A 10 24.58 -25.39 -27.56
N GLY A 11 23.87 -24.27 -27.76
CA GLY A 11 22.89 -24.17 -28.84
C GLY A 11 21.44 -23.92 -28.41
N TYR A 12 21.13 -22.66 -28.11
CA TYR A 12 19.89 -21.94 -28.43
C TYR A 12 18.50 -22.61 -28.27
N THR A 13 17.67 -21.86 -27.54
CA THR A 13 16.24 -21.62 -27.82
C THR A 13 15.30 -22.82 -27.81
N THR A 14 14.74 -23.11 -26.64
CA THR A 14 13.35 -23.57 -26.58
C THR A 14 12.57 -22.73 -25.57
N THR A 15 11.79 -21.80 -26.12
CA THR A 15 10.83 -20.88 -25.46
C THR A 15 9.75 -21.61 -24.62
N ALA A 16 9.78 -22.94 -24.57
CA ALA A 16 8.79 -23.79 -23.93
C ALA A 16 9.07 -24.07 -22.43
N CYS A 17 10.35 -24.10 -21.99
CA CYS A 17 10.66 -24.43 -20.59
C CYS A 17 10.50 -23.22 -19.65
N LEU A 18 10.76 -22.00 -20.14
CA LEU A 18 10.50 -20.75 -19.39
C LEU A 18 9.00 -20.40 -19.29
N ARG A 19 8.14 -20.99 -20.13
CA ARG A 19 6.69 -20.77 -20.05
C ARG A 19 6.02 -21.51 -18.89
N ARG A 20 6.59 -22.63 -18.42
CA ARG A 20 5.97 -23.43 -17.35
C ARG A 20 6.26 -22.90 -15.94
N LEU A 21 7.36 -22.17 -15.76
CA LEU A 21 7.70 -21.55 -14.46
C LEU A 21 7.11 -20.15 -14.28
N LYS A 22 6.76 -19.43 -15.37
CA LYS A 22 6.03 -18.15 -15.26
C LYS A 22 4.55 -18.31 -14.88
N ASN A 23 3.97 -19.50 -15.06
CA ASN A 23 2.53 -19.74 -14.83
C ASN A 23 2.16 -20.17 -13.40
N VAL A 24 3.12 -20.42 -12.51
CA VAL A 24 2.83 -20.80 -11.11
C VAL A 24 2.98 -19.62 -10.14
N TYR A 25 3.71 -18.56 -10.55
CA TYR A 25 3.95 -17.35 -9.74
C TYR A 25 3.35 -16.07 -10.34
N MET A 26 2.32 -16.21 -11.17
CA MET A 26 1.46 -15.09 -11.60
C MET A 26 0.05 -15.33 -11.05
N ASN A 27 -0.03 -15.45 -9.73
CA ASN A 27 -1.32 -15.40 -9.04
C ASN A 27 -1.91 -14.02 -9.31
N HIS A 28 -2.89 -13.99 -10.21
CA HIS A 28 -3.92 -12.98 -10.39
C HIS A 28 -3.75 -11.73 -9.51
N ALA A 29 -2.93 -10.78 -9.96
CA ALA A 29 -3.18 -9.39 -9.63
C ALA A 29 -4.42 -8.98 -10.44
N THR A 30 -5.59 -9.47 -10.04
CA THR A 30 -6.86 -9.00 -10.57
C THR A 30 -6.88 -7.52 -10.25
N THR A 31 -6.70 -6.67 -11.27
CA THR A 31 -7.04 -5.26 -11.11
C THR A 31 -8.51 -5.24 -10.68
N PRO A 32 -8.83 -4.78 -9.46
CA PRO A 32 -10.21 -4.70 -9.02
C PRO A 32 -10.95 -3.83 -10.02
N ALA A 33 -12.04 -4.37 -10.59
CA ALA A 33 -12.85 -3.67 -11.58
C ALA A 33 -13.64 -2.50 -10.97
N GLN A 34 -13.69 -2.41 -9.64
CA GLN A 34 -14.33 -1.31 -8.92
C GLN A 34 -13.38 -0.13 -8.72
N ALA A 35 -13.95 1.07 -8.78
CA ALA A 35 -13.27 2.31 -8.44
C ALA A 35 -12.62 2.22 -7.05
N GLY A 36 -11.34 2.57 -6.98
CA GLY A 36 -10.54 2.58 -5.77
C GLY A 36 -10.44 3.97 -5.15
N ILE A 37 -10.24 4.00 -3.84
CA ILE A 37 -9.94 5.20 -3.07
C ILE A 37 -8.48 5.09 -2.63
N LEU A 38 -7.70 6.13 -2.90
CA LEU A 38 -6.33 6.23 -2.43
C LEU A 38 -6.28 7.10 -1.17
N GLY A 39 -5.83 6.54 -0.07
CA GLY A 39 -5.54 7.27 1.16
C GLY A 39 -4.08 7.68 1.20
N PHE A 40 -3.81 8.93 1.59
CA PHE A 40 -2.47 9.49 1.68
C PHE A 40 -2.30 10.30 2.96
N ASP A 41 -1.44 9.84 3.86
CA ASP A 41 -1.03 10.54 5.06
C ASP A 41 0.35 11.21 4.79
N PRO A 42 0.38 12.51 4.46
CA PRO A 42 1.60 13.20 4.10
C PRO A 42 2.47 13.54 5.33
N GLY A 43 3.70 13.03 5.36
CA GLY A 43 4.71 13.48 6.31
C GLY A 43 5.84 14.29 5.66
N ARG A 44 6.81 14.70 6.49
CA ARG A 44 8.02 15.41 6.04
C ARG A 44 9.04 14.44 5.44
N ASP A 45 9.31 13.34 6.14
CA ASP A 45 10.36 12.38 5.77
C ASP A 45 9.78 11.08 5.19
N LYS A 46 8.56 10.72 5.61
CA LYS A 46 7.84 9.53 5.18
C LYS A 46 6.36 9.83 5.05
N CYS A 47 5.67 9.08 4.22
CA CYS A 47 4.23 9.18 4.01
C CYS A 47 3.58 7.81 4.14
N GLY A 48 2.39 7.78 4.72
CA GLY A 48 1.50 6.63 4.66
C GLY A 48 0.72 6.62 3.35
N ILE A 49 0.58 5.46 2.73
CA ILE A 49 -0.29 5.31 1.56
C ILE A 49 -1.14 4.05 1.68
N ALA A 50 -2.38 4.12 1.22
CA ALA A 50 -3.29 2.98 1.16
C ALA A 50 -4.17 3.05 -0.09
N VAL A 51 -4.59 1.88 -0.60
CA VAL A 51 -5.60 1.76 -1.65
C VAL A 51 -6.67 0.79 -1.18
N MET A 52 -7.92 1.24 -1.19
CA MET A 52 -9.08 0.45 -0.79
C MET A 52 -10.15 0.51 -1.87
N GLY A 53 -10.84 -0.59 -2.13
CA GLY A 53 -12.01 -0.61 -3.01
C GLY A 53 -13.25 -0.01 -2.34
N ALA A 54 -14.26 0.32 -3.15
CA ALA A 54 -15.58 0.71 -2.65
C ALA A 54 -16.26 -0.39 -1.78
N ASP A 55 -15.84 -1.63 -1.95
CA ASP A 55 -16.21 -2.82 -1.15
C ASP A 55 -15.50 -2.88 0.22
N ARG A 56 -14.71 -1.84 0.57
CA ARG A 56 -13.90 -1.75 1.79
C ARG A 56 -12.78 -2.80 1.85
N GLN A 57 -12.44 -3.44 0.73
CA GLN A 57 -11.30 -4.35 0.66
C GLN A 57 -10.01 -3.57 0.49
N LEU A 58 -9.02 -3.86 1.34
CA LEU A 58 -7.71 -3.23 1.30
C LEU A 58 -6.82 -3.91 0.28
N TYR A 59 -6.44 -3.20 -0.79
CA TYR A 59 -5.64 -3.75 -1.88
C TYR A 59 -4.14 -3.45 -1.75
N TYR A 60 -3.80 -2.38 -1.06
CA TYR A 60 -2.42 -1.96 -0.86
C TYR A 60 -2.32 -1.04 0.36
N HIS A 61 -1.24 -1.14 1.11
CA HIS A 61 -0.84 -0.12 2.06
C HIS A 61 0.66 -0.21 2.36
N GLU A 62 1.32 0.92 2.53
CA GLU A 62 2.76 0.98 2.79
C GLU A 62 3.15 2.32 3.43
N VAL A 63 4.25 2.32 4.19
CA VAL A 63 4.94 3.55 4.60
C VAL A 63 6.13 3.73 3.68
N ILE A 64 6.17 4.84 2.96
CA ILE A 64 7.20 5.12 1.95
C ILE A 64 7.96 6.41 2.29
N PRO A 65 9.22 6.57 1.87
CA PRO A 65 9.91 7.86 1.93
C PRO A 65 9.14 8.96 1.18
N ALA A 66 9.20 10.19 1.68
CA ALA A 66 8.48 11.32 1.08
C ALA A 66 8.91 11.55 -0.39
N GLU A 67 10.19 11.42 -0.69
CA GLU A 67 10.74 11.67 -2.03
C GLU A 67 10.22 10.72 -3.12
N VAL A 68 9.73 9.53 -2.75
CA VAL A 68 9.15 8.56 -3.70
C VAL A 68 7.63 8.58 -3.75
N ALA A 69 6.97 9.45 -2.98
CA ALA A 69 5.52 9.44 -2.82
C ALA A 69 4.77 9.71 -4.13
N LEU A 70 5.17 10.74 -4.87
CA LEU A 70 4.53 11.12 -6.13
C LEU A 70 4.62 9.99 -7.18
N ALA A 71 5.80 9.39 -7.32
CA ALA A 71 6.04 8.26 -8.22
C ALA A 71 5.20 7.04 -7.81
N THR A 72 5.09 6.78 -6.50
CA THR A 72 4.29 5.70 -5.96
C THR A 72 2.79 5.90 -6.22
N ILE A 73 2.27 7.11 -5.98
CA ILE A 73 0.87 7.46 -6.27
C ILE A 73 0.58 7.27 -7.76
N SER A 74 1.48 7.73 -8.64
CA SER A 74 1.35 7.56 -10.09
C SER A 74 1.29 6.09 -10.50
N ARG A 75 2.19 5.26 -9.95
CA ARG A 75 2.20 3.81 -10.18
C ARG A 75 0.92 3.13 -9.70
N LEU A 76 0.41 3.51 -8.54
CA LEU A 76 -0.82 2.94 -7.98
C LEU A 76 -2.04 3.30 -8.82
N ARG A 77 -2.10 4.54 -9.34
CA ARG A 77 -3.16 4.98 -10.25
C ARG A 77 -3.16 4.27 -11.61
N GLN A 78 -2.00 3.78 -12.07
CA GLN A 78 -1.93 2.94 -13.26
C GLN A 78 -2.42 1.51 -13.00
N LYS A 79 -2.25 1.02 -11.76
CA LYS A 79 -2.60 -0.34 -11.37
C LYS A 79 -4.06 -0.49 -10.93
N TYR A 80 -4.60 0.53 -10.27
CA TYR A 80 -5.93 0.55 -9.68
C TYR A 80 -6.72 1.73 -10.27
N PRO A 81 -8.01 1.57 -10.61
CA PRO A 81 -8.84 2.66 -11.11
C PRO A 81 -9.21 3.62 -9.97
N ILE A 82 -8.29 4.50 -9.56
CA ILE A 82 -8.49 5.43 -8.44
C ILE A 82 -9.43 6.57 -8.84
N SER A 83 -10.58 6.68 -8.19
CA SER A 83 -11.56 7.75 -8.46
C SER A 83 -11.41 8.97 -7.55
N VAL A 84 -10.76 8.82 -6.39
CA VAL A 84 -10.58 9.89 -5.41
C VAL A 84 -9.32 9.65 -4.58
N LEU A 85 -8.61 10.74 -4.27
CA LEU A 85 -7.49 10.75 -3.34
C LEU A 85 -7.91 11.45 -2.06
N VAL A 86 -7.91 10.71 -0.95
CA VAL A 86 -8.20 11.22 0.39
C VAL A 86 -6.87 11.52 1.07
N MET A 87 -6.70 12.75 1.53
CA MET A 87 -5.44 13.20 2.13
C MET A 87 -5.67 13.78 3.52
N GLY A 88 -4.71 13.52 4.41
CA GLY A 88 -4.66 14.17 5.71
C GLY A 88 -4.51 15.68 5.64
N ASP A 89 -5.11 16.42 6.58
CA ASP A 89 -5.12 17.88 6.60
C ASP A 89 -4.06 18.52 7.52
N GLN A 90 -2.98 17.78 7.81
CA GLN A 90 -1.90 18.21 8.72
C GLN A 90 -1.03 19.34 8.16
N THR A 91 0.00 19.72 8.93
CA THR A 91 0.90 20.86 8.66
C THR A 91 1.47 20.90 7.24
N THR A 92 1.75 19.74 6.62
CA THR A 92 2.35 19.63 5.27
C THR A 92 1.30 19.50 4.15
N ALA A 93 0.01 19.36 4.47
CA ALA A 93 -1.06 19.03 3.52
C ALA A 93 -1.18 20.04 2.37
N LYS A 94 -1.03 21.34 2.64
CA LYS A 94 -1.11 22.39 1.60
C LYS A 94 -0.01 22.25 0.56
N ALA A 95 1.22 21.96 1.00
CA ALA A 95 2.36 21.79 0.10
C ALA A 95 2.18 20.52 -0.75
N TRP A 96 1.78 19.42 -0.11
CA TRP A 96 1.52 18.15 -0.79
C TRP A 96 0.37 18.23 -1.78
N LYS A 97 -0.76 18.84 -1.40
CA LYS A 97 -1.91 19.04 -2.30
C LYS A 97 -1.48 19.81 -3.55
N ARG A 98 -0.76 20.93 -3.38
CA ARG A 98 -0.25 21.71 -4.51
C ARG A 98 0.66 20.89 -5.41
N GLN A 99 1.63 20.17 -4.82
CA GLN A 99 2.56 19.33 -5.58
C GLN A 99 1.82 18.24 -6.36
N LEU A 100 0.84 17.58 -5.74
CA LEU A 100 0.04 16.54 -6.39
C LEU A 100 -0.84 17.09 -7.52
N GLU A 101 -1.42 18.28 -7.36
CA GLU A 101 -2.20 18.93 -8.42
C GLU A 101 -1.34 19.40 -9.60
N GLN A 102 -0.09 19.76 -9.35
CA GLN A 102 0.84 20.25 -10.37
C GLN A 102 1.54 19.12 -11.14
N ASP A 103 1.99 18.08 -10.43
CA ASP A 103 2.93 17.10 -10.98
C ASP A 103 2.27 15.77 -11.35
N LEU A 104 1.04 15.49 -10.89
CA LEU A 104 0.31 14.31 -11.34
C LEU A 104 -0.40 14.59 -12.68
N PRO A 105 -0.28 13.69 -13.67
CA PRO A 105 -1.11 13.76 -14.85
C PRO A 105 -2.57 13.46 -14.48
N GLU A 106 -3.48 14.36 -14.85
CA GLU A 106 -4.93 14.25 -14.60
C GLU A 106 -5.26 13.85 -13.14
N PRO A 107 -4.91 14.69 -12.15
CA PRO A 107 -5.07 14.31 -10.75
C PRO A 107 -6.54 14.00 -10.43
N PRO A 108 -6.84 12.90 -9.70
CA PRO A 108 -8.19 12.68 -9.20
C PRO A 108 -8.58 13.79 -8.22
N PRO A 109 -9.88 13.97 -7.93
CA PRO A 109 -10.31 14.86 -6.86
C PRO A 109 -9.56 14.57 -5.55
N ILE A 110 -8.96 15.60 -4.97
CA ILE A 110 -8.26 15.52 -3.69
C ILE A 110 -9.19 16.04 -2.59
N ILE A 111 -9.54 15.17 -1.65
CA ILE A 111 -10.41 15.50 -0.51
C ILE A 111 -9.56 15.48 0.76
N LEU A 112 -9.52 16.62 1.44
CA LEU A 112 -8.87 16.74 2.75
C LEU A 112 -9.80 16.21 3.85
N VAL A 113 -9.27 15.40 4.75
CA VAL A 113 -9.99 14.83 5.89
C VAL A 113 -9.26 15.15 7.18
N ASP A 114 -10.01 15.64 8.17
CA ASP A 114 -9.49 15.97 9.52
C ASP A 114 -8.81 14.75 10.17
N GLU A 115 -7.51 14.90 10.42
CA GLU A 115 -6.60 13.93 11.00
C GLU A 115 -6.33 14.14 12.49
N ARG A 116 -7.34 14.49 13.28
CA ARG A 116 -7.26 14.23 14.73
C ARG A 116 -7.29 12.72 15.00
N TYR A 117 -6.25 12.01 14.57
CA TYR A 117 -5.92 10.65 14.94
C TYR A 117 -4.91 10.71 16.06
N SER A 118 -5.26 10.17 17.22
CA SER A 118 -4.25 9.92 18.24
C SER A 118 -3.39 8.74 17.78
N THR A 119 -2.10 8.76 18.14
CA THR A 119 -1.22 7.58 18.00
C THR A 119 -1.83 6.32 18.62
N LEU A 120 -2.74 6.50 19.60
CA LEU A 120 -3.49 5.43 20.23
C LEU A 120 -4.52 4.77 19.27
N GLU A 121 -5.28 5.55 18.49
CA GLU A 121 -6.26 5.02 17.52
C GLU A 121 -5.57 4.16 16.45
N ALA A 122 -4.48 4.66 15.87
CA ALA A 122 -3.70 3.92 14.87
C ALA A 122 -3.12 2.61 15.45
N ARG A 123 -2.66 2.66 16.72
CA ARG A 123 -2.15 1.47 17.41
C ARG A 123 -3.24 0.45 17.70
N ASP A 124 -4.43 0.89 18.12
CA ASP A 124 -5.55 -0.02 18.35
C ASP A 124 -6.00 -0.68 17.04
N ARG A 125 -6.03 0.08 15.94
CA ARG A 125 -6.30 -0.46 14.60
C ARG A 125 -5.24 -1.46 14.16
N TYR A 126 -3.96 -1.22 14.43
CA TYR A 126 -2.89 -2.18 14.17
C TYR A 126 -3.19 -3.55 14.81
N TRP A 127 -3.57 -3.59 16.08
CA TRP A 127 -3.85 -4.85 16.78
C TRP A 127 -5.14 -5.54 16.33
N GLN A 128 -6.06 -4.83 15.67
CA GLN A 128 -7.23 -5.44 15.02
C GLN A 128 -6.83 -6.13 13.71
N MET A 129 -5.94 -5.52 12.93
CA MET A 129 -5.44 -6.08 11.67
C MET A 129 -4.42 -7.21 11.89
N TYR A 130 -3.57 -7.06 12.90
CA TYR A 130 -2.48 -7.98 13.23
C TYR A 130 -2.62 -8.45 14.68
N PRO A 131 -3.56 -9.36 14.97
CA PRO A 131 -3.79 -9.82 16.34
C PRO A 131 -2.51 -10.46 16.91
N PRO A 132 -2.20 -10.22 18.20
CA PRO A 132 -0.99 -10.74 18.84
C PRO A 132 -1.01 -12.28 18.87
N SER A 133 0.13 -12.90 18.61
CA SER A 133 0.30 -14.36 18.63
C SER A 133 1.30 -14.79 19.72
N GLY A 134 1.15 -16.04 20.20
CA GLY A 134 2.04 -16.63 21.21
C GLY A 134 2.10 -15.84 22.53
N LEU A 135 3.31 -15.67 23.08
CA LEU A 135 3.56 -14.99 24.35
C LEU A 135 3.15 -13.50 24.34
N SER A 136 3.13 -12.86 23.17
CA SER A 136 2.69 -11.46 23.05
C SER A 136 1.23 -11.25 23.44
N ARG A 137 0.41 -12.32 23.42
CA ARG A 137 -1.00 -12.29 23.85
C ARG A 137 -1.15 -12.03 25.35
N LEU A 138 -0.17 -12.45 26.16
CA LEU A 138 -0.18 -12.26 27.62
C LEU A 138 0.21 -10.84 28.04
N VAL A 139 0.88 -10.09 27.16
CA VAL A 139 1.26 -8.69 27.41
C VAL A 139 0.02 -7.79 27.25
N PRO A 140 -0.31 -6.89 28.19
CA PRO A 140 -1.39 -5.92 28.04
C PRO A 140 -1.20 -5.03 26.80
N LYS A 141 -2.30 -4.70 26.09
CA LYS A 141 -2.25 -3.90 24.84
C LYS A 141 -1.40 -2.62 24.98
N GLY A 142 -1.51 -1.95 26.13
CA GLY A 142 -0.78 -0.73 26.46
C GLY A 142 0.75 -0.86 26.39
N MET A 143 1.28 -2.04 26.70
CA MET A 143 2.71 -2.30 26.85
C MET A 143 3.33 -3.01 25.65
N ARG A 144 2.55 -3.31 24.61
CA ARG A 144 3.09 -3.98 23.43
C ARG A 144 3.83 -2.97 22.55
N PRO A 145 5.11 -3.19 22.24
CA PRO A 145 5.81 -2.37 21.26
C PRO A 145 5.18 -2.57 19.88
N LEU A 146 5.08 -1.49 19.10
CA LEU A 146 4.70 -1.63 17.69
C LEU A 146 5.91 -2.12 16.91
N PRO A 147 5.82 -3.27 16.22
CA PRO A 147 6.95 -3.81 15.47
C PRO A 147 7.19 -3.07 14.14
N ARG A 148 6.26 -2.19 13.71
CA ARG A 148 6.36 -1.43 12.47
C ARG A 148 5.75 -0.02 12.60
N PRO A 149 6.14 0.95 11.74
CA PRO A 149 5.46 2.23 11.60
C PRO A 149 3.95 2.06 11.30
N VAL A 150 3.15 3.06 11.69
CA VAL A 150 1.67 3.03 11.56
C VAL A 150 1.11 4.10 10.64
N ASP A 151 1.96 4.87 9.95
CA ASP A 151 1.51 5.94 9.04
C ASP A 151 0.65 5.34 7.91
N ASP A 152 0.91 4.12 7.48
CA ASP A 152 0.08 3.39 6.51
C ASP A 152 -1.31 3.05 7.07
N ILE A 153 -1.42 2.82 8.39
CA ILE A 153 -2.69 2.63 9.08
C ILE A 153 -3.46 3.94 9.17
N VAL A 154 -2.78 5.07 9.37
CA VAL A 154 -3.43 6.40 9.28
C VAL A 154 -4.02 6.59 7.89
N ALA A 155 -3.29 6.22 6.84
CA ALA A 155 -3.78 6.27 5.47
C ALA A 155 -5.01 5.37 5.23
N ILE A 156 -5.10 4.20 5.88
CA ILE A 156 -6.30 3.36 5.86
C ILE A 156 -7.47 4.04 6.58
N LEU A 157 -7.22 4.57 7.78
CA LEU A 157 -8.25 5.23 8.59
C LEU A 157 -8.83 6.45 7.88
N LEU A 158 -8.01 7.22 7.15
CA LEU A 158 -8.46 8.32 6.29
C LEU A 158 -9.54 7.86 5.32
N ILE A 159 -9.31 6.74 4.63
CA ILE A 159 -10.27 6.18 3.68
C ILE A 159 -11.54 5.74 4.40
N GLU A 160 -11.41 5.07 5.54
CA GLU A 160 -12.55 4.63 6.34
C GLU A 160 -13.42 5.79 6.82
N ARG A 161 -12.79 6.89 7.27
CA ARG A 161 -13.52 8.12 7.66
C ARG A 161 -14.24 8.73 6.46
N TYR A 162 -13.56 8.86 5.32
CA TYR A 162 -14.20 9.34 4.09
C TYR A 162 -15.44 8.49 3.73
N LEU A 163 -15.30 7.16 3.74
CA LEU A 163 -16.39 6.20 3.48
C LEU A 163 -17.49 6.15 4.55
N SER A 164 -17.30 6.82 5.69
CA SER A 164 -18.34 6.94 6.74
C SER A 164 -19.13 8.25 6.64
N ARG A 165 -18.63 9.22 5.87
CA ARG A 165 -19.24 10.54 5.67
C ARG A 165 -19.94 10.66 4.32
N ALA A 166 -19.52 9.86 3.34
CA ALA A 166 -20.14 9.72 2.02
C ALA A 166 -21.35 8.79 2.06
#